data_AF-X5YEX8-F1
#
_entry.id   AF-X5YEX8-F1
#
_cell.length_a   1.000
_cell.length_b   1.000
_cell.length_c   1.000
_cell.angle_alpha   90.00
_cell.angle_beta   90.00
_cell.angle_gamma   90.00
#
_symmetry.space_group_name_H-M   'P 1'
#
loop_
_entity.id
_entity.type
_entity.pdbx_description
1 polymer ?
#
loop_
_entity_poly.entity_id
_entity_poly.type
_entity_poly.pdbx_seq_one_letter_code
_entity_poly.pdbx_strand_id
1 'polypeptide(L)'
;MPNTGVRAAAEGTPTINTGTVIAFRPRPATVVRDQLAEITTWLKPASNWRIGRMQIELAHHLYMVADYRRILVADNCGRESPEHMDASKLSDKAEHAWRIECLKQIFVPAEHVRHLRWKQDWLKQHGGGTPETALAIARDETALADRLSIVARQQAGRRKANR
;
A
#
# COMPACT_ATOMS: atom_id res chain seq x y z
N MET A 1 48.86 -42.19 2.42
CA MET A 1 47.93 -41.10 2.80
C MET A 1 48.33 -40.57 4.16
N PRO A 2 48.59 -39.27 4.26
CA PRO A 2 47.95 -38.46 5.28
C PRO A 2 47.39 -37.13 4.74
N ASN A 3 46.39 -36.65 5.46
CA ASN A 3 45.65 -35.40 5.31
C ASN A 3 46.60 -34.18 5.30
N THR A 4 46.51 -33.31 4.29
CA THR A 4 47.16 -31.98 4.31
C THR A 4 46.09 -30.90 4.30
N GLY A 5 46.04 -30.16 5.41
CA GLY A 5 45.07 -29.10 5.64
C GLY A 5 45.21 -27.95 4.66
N VAL A 6 44.08 -27.51 4.12
CA VAL A 6 43.96 -26.23 3.42
C VAL A 6 44.08 -25.12 4.48
N ARG A 7 45.20 -24.40 4.45
CA ARG A 7 45.45 -23.22 5.28
C ARG A 7 44.47 -22.12 4.91
N ALA A 8 43.80 -21.58 5.92
CA ALA A 8 43.03 -20.35 5.84
C ALA A 8 43.90 -19.22 5.27
N ALA A 9 43.43 -18.58 4.20
CA ALA A 9 44.00 -17.35 3.71
C ALA A 9 43.76 -16.25 4.75
N ALA A 10 44.84 -15.57 5.14
CA ALA A 10 44.85 -14.53 6.14
C ALA A 10 43.84 -13.41 5.82
N GLU A 11 43.04 -13.06 6.83
CA GLU A 11 42.16 -11.90 6.84
C GLU A 11 43.03 -10.63 6.75
N GLY A 12 43.09 -10.04 5.57
CA GLY A 12 43.51 -8.65 5.42
C GLY A 12 42.37 -7.76 5.93
N THR A 13 42.61 -7.00 6.99
CA THR A 13 41.69 -5.95 7.44
C THR A 13 41.44 -4.99 6.26
N PRO A 14 40.20 -4.87 5.75
CA PRO A 14 39.93 -3.97 4.64
C PRO A 14 40.17 -2.54 5.09
N THR A 15 41.18 -1.88 4.52
CA THR A 15 41.37 -0.44 4.63
C THR A 15 40.19 0.24 3.95
N ILE A 16 39.28 0.80 4.74
CA ILE A 16 38.13 1.55 4.24
C ILE A 16 38.64 2.90 3.75
N ASN A 17 38.86 3.04 2.44
CA ASN A 17 38.99 4.35 1.81
C ASN A 17 37.66 5.09 1.99
N THR A 18 37.70 6.31 2.54
CA THR A 18 36.55 7.14 2.95
C THR A 18 35.60 7.59 1.82
N GLY A 19 35.79 7.08 0.60
CA GLY A 19 34.89 7.29 -0.56
C GLY A 19 34.36 6.01 -1.20
N THR A 20 34.77 4.82 -0.73
CA THR A 20 34.34 3.56 -1.35
C THR A 20 33.07 3.04 -0.67
N VAL A 21 31.95 3.04 -1.40
CA VAL A 21 30.71 2.40 -0.92
C VAL A 21 30.92 0.88 -0.93
N ILE A 22 31.00 0.29 0.26
CA ILE A 22 31.06 -1.17 0.41
C ILE A 22 29.65 -1.72 0.21
N ALA A 23 29.45 -2.52 -0.84
CA ALA A 23 28.17 -3.17 -1.10
C ALA A 23 27.90 -4.26 -0.06
N PHE A 24 26.98 -4.00 0.88
CA PHE A 24 26.47 -5.04 1.77
C PHE A 24 25.69 -6.06 0.94
N ARG A 25 26.16 -7.31 0.91
CA ARG A 25 25.45 -8.44 0.29
C ARG A 25 24.86 -9.32 1.39
N PRO A 26 23.56 -9.20 1.70
CA PRO A 26 22.93 -10.16 2.61
C PRO A 26 23.06 -11.57 2.03
N ARG A 27 23.27 -12.58 2.89
CA ARG A 27 23.20 -13.97 2.46
C ARG A 27 21.82 -14.22 1.85
N PRO A 28 21.73 -14.91 0.69
CA PRO A 28 20.44 -15.24 0.11
C PRO A 28 19.65 -16.08 1.12
N ALA A 29 18.40 -15.68 1.37
CA ALA A 29 17.47 -16.48 2.14
C ALA A 29 17.27 -17.82 1.41
N THR A 30 17.30 -18.93 2.14
CA THR A 30 17.16 -20.29 1.59
C THR A 30 15.77 -20.59 1.02
N VAL A 31 14.79 -19.72 1.27
CA VAL A 31 13.42 -19.83 0.75
C VAL A 31 13.04 -18.52 0.08
N VAL A 32 12.90 -18.54 -1.25
CA VAL A 32 12.25 -17.47 -1.99
C VAL A 32 10.74 -17.69 -1.85
N ARG A 33 10.10 -16.98 -0.93
CA ARG A 33 8.64 -16.95 -0.81
C ARG A 33 8.11 -15.90 -1.77
N ASP A 34 7.13 -16.25 -2.60
CA ASP A 34 6.45 -15.28 -3.47
C ASP A 34 5.58 -14.36 -2.61
N GLN A 35 6.20 -13.29 -2.12
CA GLN A 35 5.56 -12.29 -1.25
C GLN A 35 4.40 -11.58 -1.95
N LEU A 36 4.46 -11.43 -3.29
CA LEU A 36 3.40 -10.80 -4.05
C LEU A 36 2.16 -11.70 -4.09
N ALA A 37 2.33 -13.01 -4.30
CA ALA A 37 1.23 -13.97 -4.26
C ALA A 37 0.57 -14.08 -2.86
N GLU A 38 1.39 -14.02 -1.79
CA GLU A 38 0.89 -14.03 -0.41
C GLU A 38 0.11 -12.75 -0.07
N ILE A 39 0.60 -11.59 -0.49
CA ILE A 39 -0.12 -10.32 -0.28
C ILE A 39 -1.44 -10.30 -1.07
N THR A 40 -1.43 -10.81 -2.31
CA THR A 40 -2.62 -10.86 -3.16
C THR A 40 -3.73 -11.71 -2.54
N THR A 41 -3.40 -12.79 -1.82
CA THR A 41 -4.40 -13.60 -1.11
C THR A 41 -5.06 -12.87 0.07
N TRP A 42 -4.45 -11.80 0.59
CA TRP A 42 -5.01 -10.96 1.64
C TRP A 42 -5.92 -9.84 1.12
N LEU A 43 -5.88 -9.54 -0.19
CA LEU A 43 -6.71 -8.52 -0.86
C LEU A 43 -8.14 -9.02 -1.14
N LYS A 44 -8.87 -9.35 -0.08
CA LYS A 44 -10.30 -9.71 -0.10
C LYS A 44 -11.17 -8.46 0.12
N PRO A 45 -12.48 -8.47 -0.24
CA PRO A 45 -13.37 -7.36 0.12
C PRO A 45 -13.25 -7.01 1.61
N ALA A 46 -12.97 -5.75 1.92
CA ALA A 46 -12.77 -5.29 3.28
C ALA A 46 -14.06 -5.45 4.09
N SER A 47 -14.01 -6.16 5.22
CA SER A 47 -15.17 -6.32 6.10
C SER A 47 -15.46 -5.08 6.94
N ASN A 48 -14.48 -4.19 7.10
CA ASN A 48 -14.61 -2.90 7.76
C ASN A 48 -13.52 -1.93 7.29
N TRP A 49 -13.65 -0.69 7.75
CA TRP A 49 -12.73 0.39 7.42
C TRP A 49 -11.28 0.18 7.79
N ARG A 50 -11.02 -0.37 8.97
CA ARG A 50 -9.67 -0.60 9.43
C ARG A 50 -8.95 -1.60 8.53
N ILE A 51 -9.60 -2.72 8.23
CA ILE A 51 -9.04 -3.77 7.38
C ILE A 51 -8.81 -3.23 5.96
N GLY A 52 -9.77 -2.51 5.39
CA GLY A 52 -9.61 -1.96 4.05
C GLY A 52 -8.51 -0.89 3.96
N ARG A 53 -8.29 -0.09 5.01
CA ARG A 53 -7.12 0.79 5.09
C ARG A 53 -5.81 0.01 5.08
N MET A 54 -5.71 -1.08 5.84
CA MET A 54 -4.51 -1.93 5.84
C MET A 54 -4.25 -2.54 4.46
N GLN A 55 -5.29 -2.98 3.77
CA GLN A 55 -5.19 -3.54 2.40
C GLN A 55 -4.72 -2.49 1.39
N ILE A 56 -5.23 -1.25 1.47
CA ILE A 56 -4.75 -0.12 0.65
C ILE A 56 -3.26 0.14 0.91
N GLU A 57 -2.85 0.25 2.18
CA GLU A 57 -1.45 0.51 2.51
C GLU A 57 -0.56 -0.62 1.99
N LEU A 58 -0.97 -1.87 2.15
CA LEU A 58 -0.20 -3.02 1.68
C LEU A 58 -0.03 -3.00 0.15
N ALA A 59 -1.10 -2.72 -0.60
CA ALA A 59 -1.03 -2.58 -2.05
C ALA A 59 -0.17 -1.37 -2.48
N HIS A 60 -0.24 -0.26 -1.74
CA HIS A 60 0.61 0.91 -1.99
C HIS A 60 2.10 0.59 -1.80
N HIS A 61 2.46 -0.14 -0.75
CA HIS A 61 3.85 -0.56 -0.53
C HIS A 61 4.37 -1.43 -1.68
N LEU A 62 3.54 -2.36 -2.18
CA LEU A 62 3.89 -3.17 -3.35
C LEU A 62 4.12 -2.32 -4.60
N TYR A 63 3.22 -1.36 -4.86
CA TYR A 63 3.37 -0.40 -5.95
C TYR A 63 4.68 0.38 -5.83
N MET A 64 4.98 0.96 -4.66
CA MET A 64 6.22 1.71 -4.43
C MET A 64 7.48 0.86 -4.64
N VAL A 65 7.48 -0.40 -4.17
CA VAL A 65 8.60 -1.33 -4.39
C VAL A 65 8.78 -1.64 -5.87
N ALA A 66 7.69 -1.89 -6.60
CA ALA A 66 7.75 -2.12 -8.05
C ALA A 66 8.25 -0.89 -8.81
N ASP A 67 7.84 0.31 -8.40
CA ASP A 67 8.28 1.57 -9.00
C ASP A 67 9.77 1.85 -8.74
N TYR A 68 10.24 1.67 -7.50
CA TYR A 68 11.68 1.80 -7.22
C TYR A 68 12.51 0.77 -7.98
N ARG A 69 12.03 -0.47 -8.12
CA ARG A 69 12.68 -1.46 -8.97
C ARG A 69 12.77 -0.98 -10.41
N ARG A 70 11.70 -0.43 -10.97
CA ARG A 70 11.66 0.12 -12.33
C ARG A 70 12.72 1.23 -12.52
N ILE A 71 12.84 2.14 -11.56
CA ILE A 71 13.84 3.22 -11.58
C ILE A 71 15.26 2.65 -11.51
N LEU A 72 15.55 1.77 -10.55
CA LEU A 72 16.89 1.19 -10.39
C LEU A 72 17.33 0.34 -11.59
N VAL A 73 16.40 -0.37 -12.23
CA VAL A 73 16.69 -1.13 -13.46
C VAL A 73 16.93 -0.18 -14.64
N ALA A 74 16.18 0.93 -14.74
CA ALA A 74 16.42 1.94 -15.76
C ALA A 74 17.85 2.48 -15.69
N ASP A 75 18.31 2.79 -14.48
CA ASP A 75 19.64 3.36 -14.23
C ASP A 75 20.76 2.34 -14.49
N ASN A 76 20.53 1.05 -14.23
CA ASN A 76 21.53 0.00 -14.40
C ASN A 76 21.59 -0.60 -15.81
N CYS A 77 20.45 -0.74 -16.49
CA CYS A 77 20.33 -1.49 -17.74
C CYS A 77 19.90 -0.62 -18.94
N GLY A 78 19.45 0.61 -18.70
CA GLY A 78 18.88 1.49 -19.71
C GLY A 78 17.37 1.30 -19.88
N ARG A 79 16.67 2.36 -20.32
CA ARG A 79 15.20 2.36 -20.44
C ARG A 79 14.66 1.50 -21.59
N GLU A 80 15.47 1.25 -22.62
CA GLU A 80 15.09 0.40 -23.75
C GLU A 80 15.38 -1.09 -23.48
N SER A 81 15.89 -1.44 -22.31
CA SER A 81 16.22 -2.82 -21.98
C SER A 81 14.96 -3.67 -21.72
N PRO A 82 14.96 -4.97 -22.09
CA PRO A 82 13.86 -5.87 -21.76
C PRO A 82 13.53 -5.90 -20.25
N GLU A 83 14.55 -5.81 -19.40
CA GLU A 83 14.40 -5.79 -17.95
C GLU A 83 13.65 -4.55 -17.47
N HIS A 84 13.94 -3.38 -18.04
CA HIS A 84 13.21 -2.16 -17.71
C HIS A 84 11.75 -2.22 -18.18
N MET A 85 11.51 -2.76 -19.37
CA MET A 85 10.15 -2.95 -19.88
C MET A 85 9.33 -3.87 -18.97
N ASP A 86 9.91 -4.98 -18.51
CA ASP A 86 9.22 -5.90 -17.61
C ASP A 86 9.00 -5.30 -16.21
N ALA A 87 9.97 -4.55 -15.69
CA ALA A 87 9.81 -3.80 -14.44
C ALA A 87 8.73 -2.72 -14.55
N SER A 88 8.63 -2.05 -15.70
CA SER A 88 7.59 -1.05 -15.98
C SER A 88 6.20 -1.67 -15.99
N LYS A 89 6.01 -2.78 -16.74
CA LYS A 89 4.74 -3.52 -16.75
C LYS A 89 4.33 -4.00 -15.35
N LEU A 90 5.29 -4.40 -14.53
CA LEU A 90 5.02 -4.81 -13.14
C LEU A 90 4.56 -3.61 -12.29
N SER A 91 5.22 -2.46 -12.43
CA SER A 91 4.86 -1.22 -11.73
C SER A 91 3.44 -0.78 -12.10
N ASP A 92 3.09 -0.76 -13.40
CA ASP A 92 1.75 -0.42 -13.87
C ASP A 92 0.67 -1.35 -13.31
N LYS A 93 0.94 -2.67 -13.31
CA LYS A 93 0.03 -3.67 -12.71
C LYS A 93 -0.15 -3.46 -11.22
N ALA A 94 0.92 -3.14 -10.49
CA ALA A 94 0.86 -2.90 -9.06
C ALA A 94 0.11 -1.59 -8.74
N GLU A 95 0.32 -0.52 -9.51
CA GLU A 95 -0.44 0.72 -9.39
C GLU A 95 -1.93 0.46 -9.60
N HIS A 96 -2.27 -0.26 -10.67
CA HIS A 96 -3.65 -0.60 -10.98
C HIS A 96 -4.32 -1.41 -9.85
N ALA A 97 -3.61 -2.40 -9.31
CA ALA A 97 -4.09 -3.19 -8.17
C ALA A 97 -4.34 -2.30 -6.93
N TRP A 98 -3.42 -1.39 -6.62
CA TRP A 98 -3.59 -0.42 -5.52
C TRP A 98 -4.81 0.49 -5.74
N ARG A 99 -5.02 0.98 -6.96
CA ARG A 99 -6.21 1.77 -7.30
C ARG A 99 -7.50 0.99 -7.14
N ILE A 100 -7.51 -0.30 -7.48
CA ILE A 100 -8.66 -1.19 -7.24
C ILE A 100 -8.97 -1.32 -5.75
N GLU A 101 -7.95 -1.51 -4.90
CA GLU A 101 -8.17 -1.59 -3.44
C GLU A 101 -8.74 -0.29 -2.88
N CYS A 102 -8.25 0.86 -3.38
CA CYS A 102 -8.83 2.16 -3.03
C CYS A 102 -10.29 2.30 -3.51
N LEU A 103 -10.62 1.79 -4.70
CA LEU A 103 -12.00 1.81 -5.20
C LEU A 103 -12.93 0.92 -4.38
N LYS A 104 -12.48 -0.29 -3.99
CA LYS A 104 -13.25 -1.18 -3.11
C LYS A 104 -13.62 -0.50 -1.80
N GLN A 105 -12.69 0.28 -1.24
CA GLN A 105 -12.90 1.06 -0.04
C GLN A 105 -14.09 2.04 -0.22
N ILE A 106 -14.31 2.65 -1.38
CA ILE A 106 -15.46 3.54 -1.62
C ILE A 106 -16.81 2.89 -1.27
N PHE A 107 -16.94 1.57 -1.34
CA PHE A 107 -18.20 0.88 -1.08
C PHE A 107 -18.44 0.50 0.40
N VAL A 108 -17.40 0.45 1.24
CA VAL A 108 -17.55 0.11 2.66
C VAL A 108 -18.11 1.32 3.44
N PRO A 109 -19.15 1.16 4.27
CA PRO A 109 -19.82 2.29 4.94
C PRO A 109 -18.91 3.23 5.75
N ALA A 110 -19.11 4.54 5.60
CA ALA A 110 -18.36 5.54 6.34
C ALA A 110 -18.79 5.66 7.82
N GLU A 111 -17.93 5.16 8.71
CA GLU A 111 -18.17 5.26 10.16
C GLU A 111 -18.09 6.70 10.71
N HIS A 112 -17.34 7.60 10.09
CA HIS A 112 -17.14 8.98 10.57
C HIS A 112 -16.91 9.94 9.40
N VAL A 113 -17.06 11.25 9.66
CA VAL A 113 -16.86 12.34 8.68
C VAL A 113 -15.52 12.22 7.95
N ARG A 114 -14.45 11.91 8.67
CA ARG A 114 -13.10 11.77 8.09
C ARG A 114 -13.04 10.72 6.98
N HIS A 115 -13.82 9.65 7.13
CA HIS A 115 -13.82 8.57 6.16
C HIS A 115 -14.61 8.93 4.90
N LEU A 116 -15.74 9.64 5.06
CA LEU A 116 -16.51 10.18 3.94
C LEU A 116 -15.67 11.18 3.12
N ARG A 117 -14.95 12.09 3.80
CA ARG A 117 -14.03 13.02 3.15
C ARG A 117 -12.96 12.30 2.34
N TRP A 118 -12.33 11.29 2.93
CA TRP A 118 -11.34 10.48 2.22
C TRP A 118 -11.90 9.90 0.91
N LYS A 119 -13.15 9.39 0.90
CA LYS A 119 -13.78 8.86 -0.32
C LYS A 119 -13.99 9.96 -1.37
N GLN A 120 -14.51 11.11 -0.96
CA GLN A 120 -14.79 12.24 -1.85
C GLN A 120 -13.48 12.76 -2.47
N ASP A 121 -12.43 12.93 -1.66
CA ASP A 121 -11.12 13.38 -2.11
C ASP A 121 -10.50 12.38 -3.10
N TRP A 122 -10.57 11.08 -2.80
CA TRP A 122 -10.04 10.05 -3.68
C TRP A 122 -10.76 10.02 -5.03
N LEU A 123 -12.10 10.07 -5.04
CA LEU A 123 -12.89 10.09 -6.28
C LEU A 123 -12.59 11.32 -7.13
N LYS A 124 -12.41 12.48 -6.50
CA LYS A 124 -12.04 13.73 -7.16
C LYS A 124 -10.67 13.63 -7.85
N GLN A 125 -9.70 12.97 -7.22
CA GLN A 125 -8.33 12.85 -7.75
C GLN A 125 -8.21 11.79 -8.86
N HIS A 126 -8.99 10.72 -8.79
CA HIS A 126 -8.80 9.55 -9.65
C HIS A 126 -9.89 9.35 -10.71
N GLY A 127 -10.81 10.31 -10.89
CA GLY A 127 -11.82 10.29 -11.95
C GLY A 127 -12.88 9.20 -11.77
N GLY A 128 -13.11 8.74 -10.54
CA GLY A 128 -13.89 7.53 -10.24
C GLY A 128 -15.41 7.73 -10.16
N GLY A 129 -15.96 8.83 -10.66
CA GLY A 129 -17.39 9.16 -10.54
C GLY A 129 -18.28 8.29 -11.42
N THR A 130 -18.50 7.03 -11.05
CA THR A 130 -19.55 6.20 -11.64
C THR A 130 -20.86 6.36 -10.86
N PRO A 131 -22.03 6.04 -11.45
CA PRO A 131 -23.31 6.05 -10.73
C PRO A 131 -23.26 5.25 -9.43
N GLU A 132 -22.56 4.11 -9.40
CA GLU A 132 -22.42 3.25 -8.22
C GLU A 132 -21.63 3.94 -7.11
N THR A 133 -20.55 4.63 -7.44
CA THR A 133 -19.78 5.40 -6.44
C THR A 133 -20.58 6.58 -5.89
N ALA A 134 -21.39 7.24 -6.72
CA ALA A 134 -22.27 8.32 -6.29
C ALA A 134 -23.34 7.81 -5.30
N LEU A 135 -23.94 6.64 -5.58
CA LEU A 135 -24.87 5.99 -4.66
C LEU A 135 -24.21 5.64 -3.33
N ALA A 136 -22.97 5.14 -3.35
CA ALA A 136 -22.22 4.83 -2.14
C ALA A 136 -21.93 6.09 -1.28
N ILE A 137 -21.61 7.22 -1.92
CA ILE A 137 -21.44 8.51 -1.24
C ILE A 137 -22.75 9.02 -0.65
N ALA A 138 -23.85 9.02 -1.43
CA ALA A 138 -25.15 9.49 -0.98
C ALA A 138 -25.68 8.68 0.22
N ARG A 139 -25.48 7.36 0.22
CA ARG A 139 -25.78 6.49 1.36
C ARG A 139 -25.07 6.96 2.63
N ASP A 140 -23.78 7.25 2.52
CA ASP A 140 -22.95 7.61 3.67
C ASP A 140 -23.23 9.03 4.18
N GLU A 141 -23.52 9.96 3.27
CA GLU A 141 -23.99 11.32 3.59
C GLU A 141 -25.30 11.29 4.38
N THR A 142 -26.27 10.50 3.91
CA THR A 142 -27.56 10.32 4.59
C THR A 142 -27.36 9.72 5.98
N ALA A 143 -26.60 8.62 6.09
CA ALA A 143 -26.32 7.97 7.37
C ALA A 143 -25.59 8.90 8.36
N LEU A 144 -24.73 9.81 7.88
CA LEU A 144 -24.09 10.82 8.71
C LEU A 144 -25.08 11.89 9.18
N ALA A 145 -25.92 12.41 8.29
CA ALA A 145 -26.95 13.39 8.63
C ALA A 145 -27.92 12.86 9.71
N ASP A 146 -28.35 11.61 9.58
CA ASP A 146 -29.22 10.94 10.55
C ASP A 146 -28.58 10.89 11.94
N ARG A 147 -27.31 10.48 12.01
CA ARG A 147 -26.55 10.43 13.28
C ARG A 147 -26.42 11.80 13.92
N LEU A 148 -26.12 12.83 13.13
CA LEU A 148 -26.04 14.21 13.62
C LEU A 148 -27.40 14.72 14.14
N SER A 149 -28.50 14.37 13.46
CA SER A 149 -29.85 14.73 13.89
C SER A 149 -30.23 14.12 15.24
N ILE A 150 -29.85 12.85 15.48
CA ILE A 150 -30.07 12.15 16.74
C ILE A 150 -29.31 12.84 17.87
N VAL A 151 -28.02 13.15 17.65
CA VAL A 151 -27.19 13.85 18.63
C VAL A 151 -27.78 15.22 18.96
N ALA A 152 -28.24 15.98 17.98
CA ALA A 152 -28.87 17.28 18.18
C ALA A 152 -30.14 17.18 19.05
N ARG A 153 -31.01 16.19 18.79
CA ARG A 153 -32.22 15.94 19.59
C ARG A 153 -31.88 15.56 21.03
N GLN A 154 -30.88 14.70 21.23
CA GLN A 154 -30.44 14.31 22.57
C GLN A 154 -29.89 15.51 23.36
N GLN A 155 -29.10 16.37 22.72
CA GLN A 155 -28.58 17.59 23.34
C GLN A 155 -29.71 18.57 23.70
N ALA A 156 -30.71 18.74 22.83
CA ALA A 156 -31.88 19.57 23.10
C ALA A 156 -32.70 19.03 24.29
N GLY A 157 -32.90 17.71 24.40
CA GLY A 157 -33.56 17.07 25.53
C GLY A 157 -32.84 17.30 26.86
N ARG A 158 -31.51 17.13 26.89
CA ARG A 158 -30.70 17.39 28.10
C ARG A 158 -30.78 18.85 28.56
N ARG A 159 -30.78 19.81 27.63
CA ARG A 159 -30.94 21.24 27.95
C ARG A 159 -32.31 21.57 28.55
N LYS A 160 -33.36 20.85 28.15
CA LYS A 160 -34.71 21.00 28.73
C LYS A 160 -34.82 20.35 30.11
N ALA A 161 -34.10 19.25 30.37
CA ALA A 161 -34.11 18.57 31.67
C ALA A 161 -33.29 19.29 32.76
N ASN A 162 -32.30 20.10 32.37
CA ASN A 162 -31.47 20.90 33.28
C ASN A 162 -31.97 22.35 33.47
N ARG A 163 -33.17 22.67 32.96
CA ARG A 163 -33.87 23.94 33.21
C ARG A 163 -35.08 23.66 34.09
#